data_AF-A0A966VYW8-F1
#
_entry.id   AF-A0A966VYW8-F1
#
_cell.length_a   1.000
_cell.length_b   1.000
_cell.length_c   1.000
_cell.angle_alpha   90.00
_cell.angle_beta   90.00
_cell.angle_gamma   90.00
#
_symmetry.space_group_name_H-M   'P 1'
#
loop_
_entity.id
_entity.type
_entity.pdbx_description
1 polymer ?
#
loop_
_entity_poly.entity_id
_entity_poly.type
_entity_poly.pdbx_seq_one_letter_code
_entity_poly.pdbx_strand_id
1 'polypeptide(L)'
;MKLLRPALLCIATLILTAAAHAAGPETFKVSEFTFKRPASWEWVEVASAMRKAQLKVTAKDAKEPGEVVFFFFGPQSGGTKANVDRWLGQFEEGRDKINAKTEEKTVGKVKVTYVSAEGTYKSGMPGAAPTPKPGFAL
;
A
#
# COMPACT_ATOMS: atom_id res chain seq x y z
N MET A 1 -15.07 28.49 65.06
CA MET A 1 -14.55 27.36 64.27
C MET A 1 -15.39 27.21 63.00
N LYS A 2 -14.87 27.62 61.84
CA LYS A 2 -15.20 27.16 60.47
C LYS A 2 -14.55 28.14 59.47
N LEU A 3 -13.32 27.80 59.08
CA LEU A 3 -12.61 28.38 57.93
C LEU A 3 -13.21 27.75 56.67
N LEU A 4 -13.64 28.56 55.69
CA LEU A 4 -13.81 28.10 54.31
C LEU A 4 -12.79 28.83 53.43
N ARG A 5 -11.98 28.02 52.74
CA ARG A 5 -10.82 28.40 51.92
C ARG A 5 -11.27 28.82 50.50
N PRO A 6 -10.53 29.69 49.81
CA PRO A 6 -10.83 30.11 48.44
C PRO A 6 -10.57 28.96 47.47
N ALA A 7 -11.51 28.73 46.55
CA ALA A 7 -11.36 27.77 45.47
C ALA A 7 -10.37 28.32 44.43
N LEU A 8 -9.22 27.65 44.29
CA LEU A 8 -8.25 27.90 43.25
C LEU A 8 -8.75 27.25 41.96
N LEU A 9 -9.11 28.06 40.95
CA LEU A 9 -9.53 27.58 39.64
C LEU A 9 -8.27 27.20 38.83
N CYS A 10 -7.93 25.91 38.78
CA CYS A 10 -6.90 25.40 37.88
C CYS A 10 -7.44 25.35 36.45
N ILE A 11 -7.01 26.30 35.60
CA ILE A 11 -7.23 26.23 34.15
C ILE A 11 -6.20 25.26 33.57
N ALA A 12 -6.63 24.04 33.25
CA ALA A 12 -5.81 23.09 32.51
C ALA A 12 -5.86 23.47 31.01
N THR A 13 -4.80 24.07 30.49
CA THR A 13 -4.61 24.26 29.04
C THR A 13 -4.35 22.91 28.39
N LEU A 14 -5.33 22.42 27.64
CA LEU A 14 -5.19 21.26 26.76
C LEU A 14 -4.36 21.67 25.54
N ILE A 15 -3.07 21.34 25.52
CA ILE A 15 -2.22 21.52 24.34
C ILE A 15 -2.62 20.42 23.35
N LEU A 16 -3.41 20.78 22.33
CA LEU A 16 -3.61 19.92 21.16
C LEU A 16 -2.28 19.87 20.39
N THR A 17 -1.48 18.84 20.61
CA THR A 17 -0.42 18.46 19.68
C THR A 17 -1.08 17.86 18.46
N ALA A 18 -1.30 18.67 17.42
CA ALA A 18 -1.52 18.14 16.09
C ALA A 18 -0.26 17.34 15.73
N ALA A 19 -0.37 16.01 15.72
CA ALA A 19 0.66 15.16 15.15
C ALA A 19 0.73 15.49 13.65
N ALA A 20 1.62 16.41 13.29
CA ALA A 20 2.04 16.58 11.91
C ALA A 20 2.55 15.21 11.47
N HIS A 21 1.74 14.49 10.67
CA HIS A 21 2.26 13.37 9.92
C HIS A 21 3.41 13.95 9.09
N ALA A 22 4.64 13.66 9.50
CA ALA A 22 5.81 14.01 8.71
C ALA A 22 5.57 13.39 7.34
N ALA A 23 5.38 14.24 6.33
CA ALA A 23 5.17 13.78 4.97
C ALA A 23 6.35 12.85 4.65
N GLY A 24 6.06 11.60 4.28
CA GLY A 24 7.11 10.65 3.93
C GLY A 24 8.03 11.18 2.83
N PRO A 25 9.13 10.49 2.51
CA PRO A 25 10.12 11.01 1.57
C PRO A 25 9.53 11.32 0.19
N GLU A 26 9.93 12.44 -0.41
CA GLU A 26 9.58 12.76 -1.81
C GLU A 26 10.23 11.81 -2.80
N THR A 27 11.44 11.33 -2.48
CA THR A 27 12.17 10.34 -3.28
C THR A 27 12.63 9.18 -2.40
N PHE A 28 12.52 7.96 -2.89
CA PHE A 28 12.90 6.75 -2.15
C PHE A 28 13.59 5.74 -3.06
N LYS A 29 14.45 4.91 -2.48
CA LYS A 29 15.21 3.88 -3.21
C LYS A 29 14.59 2.51 -3.03
N VAL A 30 14.47 1.76 -4.11
CA VAL A 30 14.12 0.33 -4.09
C VAL A 30 15.08 -0.39 -5.03
N SER A 31 15.93 -1.24 -4.46
CA SER A 31 17.06 -1.83 -5.19
C SER A 31 17.92 -0.73 -5.85
N GLU A 32 18.30 -0.89 -7.11
CA GLU A 32 19.04 0.09 -7.93
C GLU A 32 18.22 1.30 -8.38
N PHE A 33 16.89 1.31 -8.17
CA PHE A 33 16.01 2.37 -8.66
C PHE A 33 15.78 3.45 -7.60
N THR A 34 15.70 4.70 -8.07
CA THR A 34 15.21 5.83 -7.29
C THR A 34 13.87 6.26 -7.86
N PHE A 35 12.83 6.28 -7.02
CA PHE A 35 11.48 6.69 -7.37
C PHE A 35 11.18 8.07 -6.79
N LYS A 36 10.34 8.83 -7.49
CA LYS A 36 9.73 10.05 -6.98
C LYS A 36 8.27 9.79 -6.68
N ARG A 37 7.84 10.06 -5.45
CA ARG A 37 6.44 9.95 -5.02
C ARG A 37 5.63 11.11 -5.61
N PRO A 38 4.50 10.85 -6.29
CA PRO A 38 3.56 11.91 -6.67
C PRO A 38 3.04 12.66 -5.45
N ALA A 39 2.89 13.98 -5.53
CA ALA A 39 2.51 14.81 -4.38
C ALA A 39 1.11 14.47 -3.82
N SER A 40 0.21 13.94 -4.66
CA SER A 40 -1.13 13.50 -4.28
C SER A 40 -1.17 12.10 -3.64
N TRP A 41 -0.03 11.41 -3.53
CA TRP A 41 0.03 10.06 -2.98
C TRP A 41 0.61 10.10 -1.56
N GLU A 42 -0.05 9.38 -0.66
CA GLU A 42 0.34 9.35 0.74
C GLU A 42 1.42 8.29 0.99
N TRP A 43 2.37 8.58 1.88
CA TRP A 43 3.34 7.59 2.33
C TRP A 43 2.74 6.72 3.44
N VAL A 44 3.00 5.42 3.39
CA VAL A 44 2.57 4.45 4.40
C VAL A 44 3.80 3.73 4.92
N GLU A 45 3.92 3.62 6.24
CA GLU A 45 4.98 2.82 6.87
C GLU A 45 4.85 1.35 6.47
N VAL A 46 5.99 0.72 6.17
CA VAL A 46 6.01 -0.65 5.67
C VAL A 46 5.80 -1.65 6.81
N ALA A 47 4.88 -2.59 6.62
CA ALA A 47 4.55 -3.59 7.64
C ALA A 47 5.51 -4.80 7.69
N SER A 48 6.44 -4.94 6.72
CA SER A 48 7.38 -6.07 6.70
C SER A 48 8.67 -5.76 5.93
N ALA A 49 9.75 -6.50 6.26
CA ALA A 49 11.08 -6.29 5.66
C ALA A 49 11.14 -6.52 4.14
N MET A 50 10.19 -7.29 3.57
CA MET A 50 10.08 -7.51 2.12
C MET A 50 9.48 -6.30 1.38
N ARG A 51 8.68 -5.47 2.07
CA ARG A 51 8.14 -4.21 1.53
C ARG A 51 9.19 -3.12 1.69
N LYS A 52 9.65 -2.56 0.58
CA LYS A 52 10.69 -1.52 0.55
C LYS A 52 10.12 -0.11 0.52
N ALA A 53 8.89 0.03 0.03
CA ALA A 53 8.09 1.23 0.13
C ALA A 53 6.61 0.87 -0.01
N GLN A 54 5.73 1.69 0.57
CA GLN A 54 4.29 1.58 0.40
C GLN A 54 3.68 2.98 0.29
N LEU A 55 2.81 3.14 -0.69
CA LEU A 55 2.07 4.37 -0.93
C LEU A 55 0.58 4.05 -0.96
N LYS A 56 -0.23 5.05 -0.59
CA LYS A 56 -1.69 5.00 -0.68
C LYS A 56 -2.15 6.03 -1.71
N VAL A 57 -3.02 5.60 -2.62
CA VAL A 57 -3.63 6.44 -3.64
C VAL A 57 -5.14 6.50 -3.41
N THR A 58 -5.69 7.71 -3.33
CA THR A 58 -7.13 7.92 -3.19
C THR A 58 -7.67 8.58 -4.45
N ALA A 59 -8.76 8.03 -4.99
CA ALA A 59 -9.52 8.63 -6.07
C ALA A 59 -10.94 8.94 -5.58
N LYS A 60 -11.56 9.98 -6.12
CA LYS A 60 -12.84 10.52 -5.65
C LYS A 60 -13.96 9.48 -5.61
N ASP A 61 -13.98 8.58 -6.59
CA ASP A 61 -15.06 7.59 -6.78
C ASP A 61 -14.62 6.16 -6.39
N ALA A 62 -13.46 6.01 -5.73
CA ALA A 62 -12.98 4.70 -5.31
C ALA A 62 -13.67 4.23 -4.01
N LYS A 63 -14.14 2.98 -4.00
CA LYS A 63 -14.74 2.35 -2.81
C LYS A 63 -13.77 2.32 -1.62
N GLU A 64 -12.50 2.12 -1.90
CA GLU A 64 -11.40 2.17 -0.94
C GLU A 64 -10.14 2.71 -1.62
N PRO A 65 -9.16 3.23 -0.86
CA PRO A 65 -7.88 3.64 -1.42
C PRO A 65 -7.12 2.48 -2.05
N GLY A 66 -6.42 2.75 -3.15
CA GLY A 66 -5.48 1.80 -3.74
C GLY A 66 -4.16 1.74 -2.96
N GLU A 67 -3.54 0.58 -2.97
CA GLU A 67 -2.20 0.36 -2.42
C GLU A 67 -1.18 0.25 -3.54
N VAL A 68 -0.05 0.95 -3.41
CA VAL A 68 1.11 0.77 -4.28
C VAL A 68 2.28 0.31 -3.43
N VAL A 69 2.69 -0.94 -3.63
CA VAL A 69 3.67 -1.60 -2.78
C VAL A 69 4.88 -2.01 -3.59
N PHE A 70 6.05 -1.61 -3.12
CA PHE A 70 7.32 -1.98 -3.73
C PHE A 70 7.90 -3.16 -2.96
N PHE A 71 7.97 -4.32 -3.60
CA PHE A 71 8.53 -5.52 -3.01
C PHE A 71 9.95 -5.80 -3.52
N PHE A 72 10.79 -6.31 -2.64
CA PHE A 72 12.02 -7.00 -3.01
C PHE A 72 11.99 -8.41 -2.40
N PHE A 73 11.72 -9.40 -3.25
CA PHE A 73 11.55 -10.79 -2.83
C PHE A 73 12.87 -11.59 -2.70
N GLY A 74 13.98 -11.02 -3.19
CA GLY A 74 15.29 -11.66 -3.16
C GLY A 74 15.48 -12.80 -4.18
N PRO A 75 16.66 -13.45 -4.18
CA PRO A 75 17.07 -14.42 -5.21
C PRO A 75 16.22 -15.68 -5.28
N GLN A 76 15.53 -16.05 -4.19
CA GLN A 76 14.77 -17.30 -4.07
C GLN A 76 13.29 -17.15 -4.47
N SER A 77 12.91 -16.03 -5.10
CA SER A 77 11.51 -15.64 -5.31
C SER A 77 10.73 -16.38 -6.43
N GLY A 78 11.32 -17.39 -7.06
CA GLY A 78 10.73 -18.10 -8.21
C GLY A 78 10.68 -17.30 -9.52
N GLY A 79 11.15 -16.04 -9.50
CA GLY A 79 11.24 -15.17 -10.66
C GLY A 79 9.93 -14.49 -11.07
N THR A 80 10.01 -13.62 -12.07
CA THR A 80 8.88 -12.76 -12.51
C THR A 80 7.65 -13.57 -12.87
N LYS A 81 7.78 -14.62 -13.70
CA LYS A 81 6.64 -15.41 -14.16
C LYS A 81 5.85 -16.06 -13.01
N ALA A 82 6.55 -16.65 -12.02
CA ALA A 82 5.90 -17.27 -10.87
C ALA A 82 5.13 -16.25 -10.02
N ASN A 83 5.67 -15.03 -9.89
CA ASN A 83 4.97 -13.94 -9.20
C ASN A 83 3.72 -13.49 -9.96
N VAL A 84 3.82 -13.31 -11.29
CA VAL A 84 2.67 -12.96 -12.15
C VAL A 84 1.56 -14.01 -12.05
N ASP A 85 1.91 -15.29 -12.19
CA ASP A 85 0.91 -16.37 -12.12
C ASP A 85 0.24 -16.42 -10.74
N ARG A 86 1.02 -16.20 -9.66
CA ARG A 86 0.47 -16.13 -8.30
C ARG A 86 -0.51 -14.96 -8.14
N TRP A 87 -0.15 -13.76 -8.59
CA TRP A 87 -1.00 -12.57 -8.46
C TRP A 87 -2.31 -12.71 -9.24
N LEU A 88 -2.25 -13.20 -10.48
CA LEU A 88 -3.46 -13.45 -11.27
C LEU A 88 -4.34 -14.55 -10.65
N GLY A 89 -3.74 -15.55 -9.98
CA GLY A 89 -4.47 -16.58 -9.23
C GLY A 89 -5.20 -16.07 -7.98
N GLN A 90 -4.95 -14.81 -7.56
CA GLN A 90 -5.66 -14.20 -6.43
C GLN A 90 -7.05 -13.67 -6.81
N PHE A 91 -7.46 -13.76 -8.07
CA PHE A 91 -8.85 -13.51 -8.45
C PHE A 91 -9.70 -14.77 -8.37
N GLU A 92 -10.99 -14.60 -8.06
CA GLU A 92 -11.92 -15.71 -7.87
C GLU A 92 -12.32 -16.36 -9.19
N GLU A 93 -12.51 -15.55 -10.23
CA GLU A 93 -13.08 -15.97 -11.52
C GLU A 93 -12.13 -16.80 -12.39
N GLY A 94 -10.83 -16.73 -12.09
CA GLY A 94 -9.76 -17.34 -12.89
C GLY A 94 -9.28 -16.45 -14.04
N ARG A 95 -8.08 -16.76 -14.54
CA ARG A 95 -7.31 -15.88 -15.45
C ARG A 95 -8.06 -15.46 -16.72
N ASP A 96 -8.88 -16.34 -17.28
CA ASP A 96 -9.57 -16.08 -18.56
C ASP A 96 -10.77 -15.14 -18.41
N LYS A 97 -11.20 -14.85 -17.19
CA LYS A 97 -12.39 -14.05 -16.88
C LYS A 97 -12.11 -12.70 -16.23
N ILE A 98 -10.83 -12.34 -16.06
CA ILE A 98 -10.41 -11.14 -15.33
C ILE A 98 -9.71 -10.11 -16.22
N ASN A 99 -9.90 -10.21 -17.55
CA ASN A 99 -9.26 -9.34 -18.53
C ASN A 99 -7.74 -9.23 -18.33
N ALA A 100 -7.09 -10.34 -17.96
CA ALA A 100 -5.67 -10.36 -17.63
C ALA A 100 -4.81 -9.94 -18.83
N LYS A 101 -3.91 -8.96 -18.62
CA LYS A 101 -2.92 -8.51 -19.61
C LYS A 101 -1.53 -8.65 -19.04
N THR A 102 -0.58 -8.98 -19.91
CA THR A 102 0.84 -9.02 -19.57
C THR A 102 1.63 -8.45 -20.74
N GLU A 103 2.42 -7.41 -20.48
CA GLU A 103 3.25 -6.75 -21.48
C GLU A 103 4.68 -6.65 -20.96
N GLU A 104 5.65 -6.96 -21.82
CA GLU A 104 7.06 -6.78 -21.50
C GLU A 104 7.62 -5.56 -22.20
N LYS A 105 8.35 -4.73 -21.47
CA LYS A 105 9.02 -3.54 -21.99
C LYS A 105 10.42 -3.43 -21.41
N THR A 106 11.33 -2.88 -22.19
CA THR A 106 12.66 -2.52 -21.70
C THR A 106 12.68 -1.05 -21.29
N VAL A 107 13.07 -0.77 -20.06
CA VAL A 107 13.30 0.58 -19.54
C VAL A 107 14.79 0.71 -19.24
N GLY A 108 15.50 1.47 -20.07
CA GLY A 108 16.96 1.53 -20.03
C GLY A 108 17.57 0.15 -20.30
N LYS A 109 18.24 -0.44 -19.30
CA LYS A 109 18.82 -1.79 -19.37
C LYS A 109 17.98 -2.86 -18.66
N VAL A 110 16.83 -2.49 -18.09
CA VAL A 110 16.02 -3.39 -17.27
C VAL A 110 14.78 -3.82 -18.03
N LYS A 111 14.53 -5.13 -18.05
CA LYS A 111 13.30 -5.72 -18.57
C LYS A 111 12.21 -5.62 -17.49
N VAL A 112 11.09 -5.01 -17.85
CA VAL A 112 9.93 -4.78 -17.00
C VAL A 112 8.76 -5.57 -17.55
N THR A 113 8.02 -6.27 -16.67
CA THR A 113 6.78 -6.95 -17.01
C THR A 113 5.64 -6.21 -16.34
N TYR A 114 4.79 -5.57 -17.14
CA TYR A 114 3.53 -4.97 -16.72
C TYR A 114 2.46 -6.06 -16.71
N VAL A 115 1.65 -6.08 -15.66
CA VAL A 115 0.52 -7.00 -15.51
C VAL A 115 -0.67 -6.19 -15.04
N SER A 116 -1.83 -6.47 -15.62
CA SER A 116 -3.09 -5.93 -15.12
C SER A 116 -4.19 -6.97 -15.13
N ALA A 117 -5.13 -6.89 -14.19
CA ALA A 117 -6.35 -7.68 -14.21
C ALA A 117 -7.45 -6.97 -13.42
N GLU A 118 -8.71 -7.28 -13.70
CA GLU A 118 -9.87 -6.75 -12.98
C GLU A 118 -10.86 -7.88 -12.69
N GLY A 119 -11.36 -7.96 -11.46
CA GLY A 119 -12.30 -8.99 -11.03
C GLY A 119 -12.54 -8.96 -9.53
N THR A 120 -12.80 -10.12 -8.95
CA THR A 120 -13.01 -10.29 -7.51
C THR A 120 -11.70 -10.70 -6.85
N TYR A 121 -11.01 -9.73 -6.26
CA TYR A 121 -9.72 -9.96 -5.61
C TYR A 121 -9.90 -10.61 -4.24
N LYS A 122 -9.23 -11.74 -4.01
CA LYS A 122 -9.21 -12.48 -2.74
C LYS A 122 -8.15 -11.88 -1.81
N SER A 123 -8.51 -10.80 -1.13
CA SER A 123 -7.63 -10.14 -0.17
C SER A 123 -7.48 -10.95 1.13
N GLY A 124 -6.38 -10.78 1.87
CA GLY A 124 -6.19 -11.45 3.16
C GLY A 124 -4.73 -11.78 3.46
N MET A 125 -4.47 -12.19 4.70
CA MET A 125 -3.15 -12.68 5.11
C MET A 125 -3.00 -14.18 4.79
N PRO A 126 -1.78 -14.65 4.49
CA PRO A 126 -1.51 -16.08 4.37
C PRO A 126 -2.02 -16.85 5.59
N GLY A 127 -2.77 -17.93 5.37
CA GLY A 127 -3.33 -18.78 6.44
C GLY A 127 -4.68 -18.33 7.00
N ALA A 128 -5.21 -17.18 6.60
CA ALA A 128 -6.59 -16.76 6.90
C ALA A 128 -7.52 -17.00 5.70
N ALA A 129 -8.83 -17.12 5.97
CA ALA A 129 -9.83 -17.12 4.91
C ALA A 129 -9.77 -15.79 4.14
N PRO A 130 -9.73 -15.81 2.80
CA PRO A 130 -9.68 -14.58 2.03
C PRO A 130 -11.01 -13.82 2.11
N THR A 131 -10.93 -12.50 2.10
CA THR A 131 -12.07 -11.57 1.93
C THR A 131 -12.20 -11.20 0.45
N PRO A 132 -13.30 -11.60 -0.22
CA PRO A 132 -13.55 -11.23 -1.61
C PRO A 132 -13.78 -9.72 -1.77
N LYS A 133 -13.16 -9.12 -2.78
CA LYS A 133 -13.31 -7.70 -3.13
C LYS A 133 -13.75 -7.56 -4.60
N PRO A 134 -15.07 -7.50 -4.88
CA PRO A 134 -15.59 -7.41 -6.25
C PRO A 134 -15.28 -6.06 -6.92
N GLY A 135 -14.85 -6.11 -8.18
CA GLY A 135 -14.55 -4.93 -8.99
C GLY A 135 -13.20 -4.30 -8.66
N PHE A 136 -12.24 -5.11 -8.21
CA PHE A 136 -10.88 -4.69 -7.88
C PHE A 136 -9.93 -5.01 -9.03
N ALA A 137 -8.82 -4.28 -9.07
CA ALA A 137 -7.79 -4.47 -10.06
C ALA A 137 -6.38 -4.54 -9.45
N LEU A 138 -5.46 -5.12 -10.20
CA LEU A 138 -4.00 -5.01 -9.99
C LEU A 138 -3.32 -4.47 -11.24
#